data_AF-A0A2W4L7S1-F1
#
_entry.id   AF-A0A2W4L7S1-F1
#
_cell.length_a   1.000
_cell.length_b   1.000
_cell.length_c   1.000
_cell.angle_alpha   90.00
_cell.angle_beta   90.00
_cell.angle_gamma   90.00
#
_symmetry.space_group_name_H-M   'P 1'
#
loop_
_entity.id
_entity.type
_entity.pdbx_description
1 polymer ?
#
loop_
_entity_poly.entity_id
_entity_poly.type
_entity_poly.pdbx_seq_one_letter_code
_entity_poly.pdbx_strand_id
1 'polypeptide(L)'
;AALSDRLAGLDAEAAREAAIDGFADLVVRYRREVALIFDELMRLFQRPAFEGIWPHVERLIMACAGQSSDPDDQLLARVTLAGLAAVVFSRSDTDDAALRESIVRVARRALLPR
;
A
#
# COMPACT_ATOMS: atom_id res chain seq x y z
N ALA A 1 -12.35 1.85 1.21
CA ALA A 1 -12.94 3.19 1.10
C ALA A 1 -12.24 4.19 2.03
N ALA A 2 -12.28 4.00 3.36
CA ALA A 2 -11.79 4.99 4.33
C ALA A 2 -10.40 5.60 4.09
N LEU A 3 -9.39 4.84 3.63
CA LEU A 3 -8.07 5.41 3.33
C LEU A 3 -8.10 6.28 2.08
N SER A 4 -8.55 5.77 0.93
CA SER A 4 -8.61 6.52 -0.32
C SER A 4 -9.43 7.81 -0.21
N ASP A 5 -10.53 7.78 0.56
CA ASP A 5 -11.38 8.95 0.76
C ASP A 5 -10.67 10.04 1.59
N ARG A 6 -9.87 9.63 2.59
CA ARG A 6 -9.04 10.55 3.38
C ARG A 6 -7.97 11.24 2.54
N LEU A 7 -7.44 10.56 1.52
CA LEU A 7 -6.39 11.12 0.65
C LEU A 7 -6.93 12.20 -0.30
N ALA A 8 -8.21 12.17 -0.66
CA ALA A 8 -8.79 13.07 -1.66
C ALA A 8 -8.81 14.56 -1.27
N GLY A 9 -8.70 14.87 0.04
CA GLY A 9 -8.71 16.24 0.55
C GLY A 9 -7.33 16.82 0.87
N LEU A 10 -6.25 16.10 0.59
CA LEU A 10 -4.88 16.49 0.95
C LEU A 10 -4.13 17.03 -0.28
N ASP A 11 -3.15 17.90 -0.05
CA ASP A 11 -2.17 18.23 -1.07
C ASP A 11 -1.29 17.01 -1.42
N ALA A 12 -0.53 17.08 -2.52
CA ALA A 12 0.21 15.93 -3.03
C ALA A 12 1.26 15.38 -2.04
N GLU A 13 1.89 16.26 -1.25
CA GLU A 13 2.92 15.87 -0.27
C GLU A 13 2.27 15.18 0.92
N ALA A 14 1.26 15.82 1.51
CA ALA A 14 0.50 15.28 2.63
C ALA A 14 -0.25 13.99 2.25
N ALA A 15 -0.78 13.91 1.02
CA ALA A 15 -1.41 12.70 0.51
C ALA A 15 -0.41 11.55 0.39
N ARG A 16 0.82 11.82 -0.05
CA ARG A 16 1.87 10.82 -0.18
C ARG A 16 2.28 10.26 1.18
N GLU A 17 2.51 11.12 2.16
CA GLU A 17 2.83 10.69 3.53
C GLU A 17 1.68 9.89 4.16
N ALA A 18 0.44 10.41 4.06
CA ALA A 18 -0.73 9.74 4.58
C ALA A 18 -1.01 8.40 3.89
N ALA A 19 -0.71 8.28 2.60
CA ALA A 19 -0.82 7.03 1.84
C ALA A 19 0.19 6.00 2.33
N ILE A 20 1.45 6.40 2.56
CA ILE A 20 2.49 5.53 3.11
C ILE A 20 2.09 5.00 4.48
N ASP A 21 1.72 5.89 5.40
CA ASP A 21 1.35 5.52 6.77
C ASP A 21 0.09 4.64 6.79
N GLY A 22 -0.93 5.01 6.00
CA GLY A 22 -2.17 4.25 5.89
C GLY A 22 -1.99 2.88 5.23
N PHE A 23 -1.11 2.76 4.24
CA PHE A 23 -0.77 1.47 3.65
C PHE A 23 -0.06 0.57 4.66
N ALA A 24 0.91 1.10 5.41
CA ALA A 24 1.60 0.37 6.47
C ALA A 24 0.62 -0.16 7.53
N ASP A 25 -0.37 0.66 7.93
CA ASP A 25 -1.44 0.25 8.84
C ASP A 25 -2.25 -0.92 8.27
N LEU A 26 -2.64 -0.85 6.99
CA LEU A 26 -3.44 -1.88 6.33
C LEU A 26 -2.69 -3.22 6.24
N VAL A 27 -1.45 -3.22 5.75
CA VAL A 27 -0.71 -4.46 5.53
C VAL A 27 -0.36 -5.16 6.83
N VAL A 28 -0.04 -4.41 7.89
CA VAL A 28 0.24 -5.00 9.22
C VAL A 28 -1.03 -5.53 9.84
N ARG A 29 -2.11 -4.73 9.85
CA ARG A 29 -3.40 -5.11 10.45
C ARG A 29 -3.99 -6.36 9.83
N TYR A 30 -3.90 -6.49 8.51
CA TYR A 30 -4.50 -7.59 7.75
C TYR A 30 -3.48 -8.63 7.28
N ARG A 31 -2.28 -8.69 7.87
CA ARG A 31 -1.18 -9.54 7.40
C ARG A 31 -1.55 -11.02 7.35
N ARG A 32 -2.38 -11.49 8.28
CA ARG A 32 -2.81 -12.90 8.37
C ARG A 32 -3.85 -13.22 7.31
N GLU A 33 -4.79 -12.31 7.10
CA GLU A 33 -5.84 -12.41 6.09
C GLU A 33 -5.22 -12.37 4.69
N VAL A 34 -4.26 -11.46 4.46
CA VAL A 34 -3.53 -11.39 3.19
C VAL A 34 -2.73 -12.67 2.94
N ALA A 35 -2.06 -13.24 3.95
CA ALA A 35 -1.34 -14.51 3.81
C ALA A 35 -2.25 -15.65 3.31
N LEU A 36 -3.48 -15.75 3.85
CA LEU A 36 -4.44 -16.78 3.47
C LEU A 36 -4.99 -16.59 2.06
N ILE A 37 -5.09 -15.34 1.61
CA ILE A 37 -5.65 -14.98 0.32
C ILE A 37 -4.57 -15.02 -0.77
N PHE A 38 -3.29 -14.91 -0.43
CA PHE A 38 -2.20 -14.74 -1.41
C PHE A 38 -2.08 -15.90 -2.42
N ASP A 39 -2.30 -17.13 -1.98
CA ASP A 39 -2.28 -18.32 -2.86
C ASP A 39 -3.46 -18.34 -3.85
N GLU A 40 -4.59 -17.69 -3.52
CA GLU A 40 -5.81 -17.64 -4.33
C GLU A 40 -6.09 -16.24 -4.88
N LEU A 41 -5.14 -15.29 -4.72
CA LEU A 41 -5.36 -13.85 -4.88
C LEU A 41 -5.87 -13.50 -6.28
N MET A 42 -5.25 -14.10 -7.30
CA MET A 42 -5.63 -13.90 -8.70
C MET A 42 -7.04 -14.41 -9.02
N ARG A 43 -7.51 -15.45 -8.32
CA ARG A 43 -8.88 -15.98 -8.49
C ARG A 43 -9.89 -15.19 -7.67
N LEU A 44 -9.47 -14.64 -6.52
CA LEU A 44 -10.31 -13.79 -5.69
C LEU A 44 -10.60 -12.44 -6.34
N PHE A 45 -9.62 -11.83 -7.02
CA PHE A 45 -9.84 -10.59 -7.78
C PHE A 45 -10.77 -10.72 -8.99
N GLN A 46 -11.09 -11.95 -9.43
CA GLN A 46 -12.09 -12.19 -10.46
C GLN A 46 -13.52 -12.27 -9.90
N ARG A 47 -13.71 -12.21 -8.58
CA ARG A 47 -15.03 -12.27 -7.95
C ARG A 47 -15.70 -10.89 -7.99
N PRO A 48 -17.04 -10.81 -8.17
CA PRO A 48 -17.79 -9.55 -8.17
C PRO A 48 -17.57 -8.69 -6.91
N ALA A 49 -17.33 -9.33 -5.76
CA ALA A 49 -17.06 -8.65 -4.49
C ALA A 49 -15.80 -7.76 -4.52
N PHE A 50 -14.88 -7.97 -5.47
CA PHE A 50 -13.64 -7.22 -5.62
C PHE A 50 -13.65 -6.27 -6.83
N GLU A 51 -14.70 -6.21 -7.64
CA GLU A 51 -14.74 -5.33 -8.83
C GLU A 51 -14.46 -3.85 -8.49
N GLY A 52 -14.90 -3.39 -7.32
CA GLY A 52 -14.70 -2.03 -6.85
C GLY A 52 -13.30 -1.73 -6.28
N ILE A 53 -12.40 -2.71 -6.15
CA ILE A 53 -11.12 -2.50 -5.45
C ILE A 53 -10.08 -1.77 -6.30
N TRP A 54 -10.05 -2.01 -7.61
CA TRP A 54 -9.01 -1.49 -8.51
C TRP A 54 -8.94 0.04 -8.51
N PRO A 55 -10.06 0.80 -8.56
CA PRO A 55 -10.01 2.25 -8.44
C PRO A 55 -9.43 2.76 -7.11
N HIS A 56 -9.52 1.98 -6.03
CA HIS A 56 -8.90 2.35 -4.75
C HIS A 56 -7.40 2.08 -4.75
N VAL A 57 -6.98 0.96 -5.36
CA VAL A 57 -5.57 0.60 -5.52
C VAL A 57 -4.86 1.63 -6.39
N GLU A 58 -5.42 2.00 -7.53
CA GLU A 58 -4.81 3.02 -8.41
C GLU A 58 -4.70 4.39 -7.73
N ARG A 59 -5.74 4.83 -6.98
CA ARG A 59 -5.64 6.09 -6.21
C ARG A 59 -4.55 6.04 -5.15
N LEU A 60 -4.36 4.90 -4.49
CA LEU A 60 -3.30 4.72 -3.50
C LEU A 60 -1.91 4.79 -4.17
N ILE A 61 -1.73 4.09 -5.29
CA ILE A 61 -0.49 4.14 -6.08
C ILE A 61 -0.18 5.57 -6.50
N MET A 62 -1.16 6.30 -7.05
CA MET A 62 -1.00 7.68 -7.47
C MET A 62 -0.63 8.61 -6.30
N ALA A 63 -1.24 8.41 -5.12
CA ALA A 63 -0.88 9.17 -3.93
C ALA A 63 0.58 8.87 -3.50
N CYS A 64 0.99 7.59 -3.50
CA CYS A 64 2.36 7.19 -3.20
C CYS A 64 3.39 7.71 -4.21
N ALA A 65 3.00 7.87 -5.48
CA ALA A 65 3.81 8.49 -6.53
C ALA A 65 3.82 10.03 -6.45
N GLY A 66 3.22 10.64 -5.42
CA GLY A 66 3.15 12.10 -5.29
C GLY A 66 2.33 12.77 -6.40
N GLN A 67 1.32 12.07 -6.95
CA GLN A 67 0.56 12.48 -8.13
C GLN A 67 1.40 12.66 -9.41
N SER A 68 2.60 12.06 -9.46
CA SER A 68 3.46 12.11 -10.63
C SER A 68 2.85 11.35 -11.82
N SER A 69 2.93 11.96 -13.00
CA SER A 69 2.60 11.31 -14.28
C SER A 69 3.81 10.59 -14.90
N ASP A 70 4.98 10.65 -14.26
CA ASP A 70 6.18 9.94 -14.72
C ASP A 70 5.96 8.41 -14.56
N PRO A 71 6.09 7.62 -15.65
CA PRO A 71 5.98 6.17 -15.59
C PRO A 71 6.91 5.52 -14.56
N ASP A 72 8.11 6.06 -14.35
CA ASP A 72 9.10 5.49 -13.45
C ASP A 72 8.69 5.69 -11.98
N ASP A 73 8.13 6.86 -11.63
CA ASP A 73 7.59 7.13 -10.29
C ASP A 73 6.40 6.22 -9.96
N GLN A 74 5.51 6.00 -10.94
CA GLN A 74 4.38 5.09 -10.77
C GLN A 74 4.82 3.64 -10.64
N LEU A 75 5.83 3.22 -11.42
CA LEU A 75 6.40 1.89 -11.32
C LEU A 75 7.06 1.67 -9.95
N LEU A 76 7.83 2.66 -9.48
CA LEU A 76 8.47 2.62 -8.16
C LEU A 76 7.43 2.50 -7.04
N ALA A 77 6.33 3.26 -7.10
CA ALA A 77 5.21 3.14 -6.17
C ALA A 77 4.60 1.74 -6.20
N ARG A 78 4.27 1.21 -7.38
CA ARG A 78 3.70 -0.14 -7.54
C ARG A 78 4.60 -1.23 -6.96
N VAL A 79 5.87 -1.24 -7.35
CA VAL A 79 6.85 -2.25 -6.90
C VAL A 79 7.07 -2.18 -5.40
N THR A 80 7.16 -0.96 -4.85
CA THR A 80 7.35 -0.75 -3.41
C THR A 80 6.15 -1.28 -2.62
N LEU A 81 4.93 -0.92 -3.00
CA LEU A 81 3.72 -1.39 -2.30
C LEU A 81 3.56 -2.92 -2.42
N ALA A 82 3.74 -3.48 -3.61
CA ALA A 82 3.65 -4.93 -3.83
C ALA A 82 4.70 -5.70 -3.01
N GLY A 83 5.95 -5.24 -3.02
CA GLY A 83 7.06 -5.86 -2.28
C GLY A 83 6.88 -5.76 -0.76
N LEU A 84 6.41 -4.62 -0.25
CA LEU A 84 6.13 -4.47 1.19
C LEU A 84 5.00 -5.40 1.63
N ALA A 85 3.89 -5.47 0.88
CA ALA A 85 2.84 -6.44 1.17
C ALA A 85 3.38 -7.88 1.20
N ALA A 86 4.21 -8.25 0.21
CA ALA A 86 4.87 -9.56 0.10
C ALA A 86 5.70 -9.93 1.34
N VAL A 87 6.47 -8.98 1.85
CA VAL A 87 7.33 -9.20 3.02
C VAL A 87 6.50 -9.26 4.31
N VAL A 88 5.45 -8.46 4.44
CA VAL A 88 4.70 -8.36 5.70
C VAL A 88 3.95 -9.64 6.05
N PHE A 89 3.30 -10.27 5.08
CA PHE A 89 2.56 -11.51 5.36
C PHE A 89 3.49 -12.71 5.62
N SER A 90 4.76 -12.66 5.20
CA SER A 90 5.74 -13.74 5.46
C SER A 90 6.41 -13.62 6.84
N ARG A 91 6.21 -12.51 7.58
CA ARG A 91 6.79 -12.27 8.90
C ARG A 91 5.75 -12.45 10.02
N SER A 92 5.51 -13.70 10.41
CA SER A 92 4.54 -14.04 11.47
C SER A 92 5.08 -13.90 12.91
N ASP A 93 6.40 -13.80 13.07
CA ASP A 93 7.13 -13.80 14.35
C ASP A 93 7.43 -12.38 14.89
N THR A 94 7.18 -11.35 14.08
CA THR A 94 7.52 -9.96 14.40
C THR A 94 6.33 -9.26 15.04
N ASP A 95 6.61 -8.42 16.05
CA ASP A 95 5.64 -7.50 16.67
C ASP A 95 5.08 -6.49 15.64
N ASP A 96 3.78 -6.22 15.71
CA ASP A 96 3.07 -5.40 14.73
C ASP A 96 3.55 -3.95 14.72
N ALA A 97 3.86 -3.38 15.89
CA ALA A 97 4.30 -1.98 15.98
C ALA A 97 5.71 -1.82 15.39
N ALA A 98 6.63 -2.73 15.75
CA ALA A 98 7.98 -2.73 15.19
C ALA A 98 7.99 -2.99 13.66
N LEU A 99 7.11 -3.88 13.19
CA LEU A 99 6.96 -4.18 11.77
C LEU A 99 6.43 -2.96 11.01
N ARG A 100 5.37 -2.32 11.52
CA ARG A 100 4.81 -1.09 10.97
C ARG A 100 5.88 0.00 10.83
N GLU A 101 6.64 0.27 11.88
CA GLU A 101 7.68 1.29 11.86
C GLU A 101 8.74 1.01 10.77
N SER A 102 9.14 -0.25 10.64
CA SER A 102 10.10 -0.68 9.62
C SER A 102 9.57 -0.49 8.20
N ILE A 103 8.30 -0.84 7.95
CA ILE A 103 7.64 -0.63 6.65
C ILE A 103 7.59 0.85 6.31
N VAL A 104 7.13 1.70 7.23
CA VAL A 104 7.05 3.15 7.02
C VAL A 104 8.42 3.71 6.67
N ARG A 105 9.47 3.31 7.40
CA ARG A 105 10.84 3.77 7.14
C ARG A 105 11.34 3.38 5.75
N VAL A 106 11.09 2.14 5.33
CA VAL A 106 11.48 1.64 4.01
C VAL A 106 10.69 2.35 2.90
N ALA A 107 9.37 2.46 3.05
CA ALA A 107 8.50 3.13 2.10
C ALA A 107 8.88 4.61 1.92
N ARG A 108 9.12 5.34 3.02
CA ARG A 108 9.56 6.74 2.97
C ARG A 108 10.89 6.89 2.25
N ARG A 109 11.87 6.02 2.52
CA ARG A 109 13.17 6.03 1.84
C ARG A 109 13.06 5.76 0.33
N ALA A 110 12.07 4.99 -0.08
CA ALA A 110 11.84 4.67 -1.49
C ALA A 110 11.03 5.76 -2.22
N LEU A 111 10.02 6.34 -1.58
CA LEU A 111 8.97 7.11 -2.25
C LEU A 111 9.00 8.61 -1.97
N LEU A 112 9.70 9.05 -0.93
CA LEU A 112 9.88 10.48 -0.69
C LEU A 112 11.07 11.02 -1.49
N PRO A 113 10.97 12.26 -2.00
CA PRO A 113 12.12 12.95 -2.58
C PRO A 113 13.29 13.00 -1.60
N ARG A 114 14.51 12.97 -2.12
CA ARG A 114 15.74 13.11 -1.33
C ARG A 114 16.14 14.56 -1.12
#